data_AF-A0AAW7SSM4-F1
#
_entry.id   AF-A0AAW7SSM4-F1
#
_cell.length_a   1.000
_cell.length_b   1.000
_cell.length_c   1.000
_cell.angle_alpha   90.00
_cell.angle_beta   90.00
_cell.angle_gamma   90.00
#
_symmetry.space_group_name_H-M   'P 1'
#
loop_
_entity.id
_entity.type
_entity.pdbx_description
1 polymer ?
#
loop_
_entity_poly.entity_id
_entity_poly.type
_entity_poly.pdbx_seq_one_letter_code
_entity_poly.pdbx_strand_id
1 'polypeptide(L)'
;MKIDPSVIPHYLVLRAGCPPYVLNSDRQVLRRQASRLLLAFARTRGAIAHVDGIAWNVFSDSEGLTIVERRETGFFSLVAGNETERQLHLLTTL
;
A
#
# COMPACT_ATOMS: atom_id res chain seq x y z
N MET A 1 19.45 11.00 -7.65
CA MET A 1 19.97 9.65 -7.34
C MET A 1 18.76 8.75 -7.51
N LYS A 2 18.62 8.03 -8.63
CA LYS A 2 17.33 7.39 -8.96
C LYS A 2 16.89 6.47 -7.82
N ILE A 3 15.77 6.82 -7.19
CA ILE A 3 15.15 6.02 -6.13
C ILE A 3 14.66 4.74 -6.79
N ASP A 4 15.01 3.60 -6.19
CA ASP A 4 14.53 2.31 -6.67
C ASP A 4 13.00 2.23 -6.45
N PRO A 5 12.18 2.09 -7.51
CA PRO A 5 10.74 1.98 -7.37
C PRO A 5 10.32 0.76 -6.54
N SER A 6 11.18 -0.27 -6.47
CA SER A 6 10.91 -1.47 -5.68
C SER A 6 10.81 -1.18 -4.20
N VAL A 7 11.40 -0.09 -3.69
CA VAL A 7 11.39 0.27 -2.26
C VAL A 7 10.41 1.39 -1.93
N ILE A 8 9.73 1.97 -2.92
CA ILE A 8 8.79 3.08 -2.73
C ILE A 8 7.44 2.52 -2.28
N PRO A 9 6.93 2.92 -1.10
CA PRO A 9 5.54 2.66 -0.73
C PRO A 9 4.58 3.23 -1.77
N HIS A 10 3.84 2.36 -2.44
CA HIS A 10 2.87 2.72 -3.46
C HIS A 10 1.44 2.46 -3.00
N TYR A 11 1.20 1.31 -2.36
CA TYR A 11 -0.11 0.94 -1.85
C TYR A 11 -0.08 0.71 -0.35
N LEU A 12 -1.12 1.17 0.34
CA LEU A 12 -1.37 0.84 1.74
C LEU A 12 -2.68 0.06 1.83
N VAL A 13 -2.59 -1.24 2.09
CA VAL A 13 -3.75 -2.15 2.16
C VAL A 13 -4.22 -2.23 3.59
N LEU A 14 -5.43 -1.75 3.85
CA LEU A 14 -6.10 -1.85 5.13
C LEU A 14 -6.68 -3.24 5.32
N ARG A 15 -6.55 -3.78 6.52
CA ARG A 15 -7.19 -5.02 6.94
C ARG A 15 -8.05 -4.75 8.15
N ALA A 16 -9.26 -5.28 8.18
CA ALA A 16 -10.15 -5.13 9.32
C ALA A 16 -9.50 -5.71 10.58
N GLY A 17 -9.34 -4.87 11.60
CA GLY A 17 -8.76 -5.26 12.89
C GLY A 17 -7.27 -5.64 12.88
N CYS A 18 -6.56 -5.50 11.75
CA CYS A 18 -5.17 -5.93 11.60
C CYS A 18 -4.26 -4.80 11.09
N PRO A 19 -2.94 -4.86 11.37
CA PRO A 19 -2.00 -3.90 10.80
C PRO A 19 -2.02 -3.89 9.27
N PRO A 20 -1.96 -2.72 8.63
CA PRO A 20 -2.01 -2.61 7.18
C PRO A 20 -0.71 -3.09 6.52
N TYR A 21 -0.83 -3.65 5.32
CA TYR A 21 0.32 -3.93 4.47
C TYR A 21 0.74 -2.69 3.69
N VAL A 22 2.05 -2.56 3.49
CA VAL A 22 2.66 -1.55 2.63
C VAL A 22 3.29 -2.27 1.45
N LEU A 23 2.87 -1.94 0.24
CA LEU A 23 3.35 -2.56 -0.99
C LEU A 23 3.99 -1.54 -1.91
N ASN A 24 4.91 -2.00 -2.77
CA ASN A 24 5.44 -1.19 -3.88
C ASN A 24 4.49 -1.22 -5.10
N SER A 25 4.91 -0.57 -6.20
CA SER A 25 4.15 -0.54 -7.46
C SER A 25 3.89 -1.93 -8.04
N ASP A 26 4.81 -2.88 -7.80
CA ASP A 26 4.73 -4.27 -8.26
C ASP A 26 3.90 -5.14 -7.31
N ARG A 27 3.22 -4.53 -6.32
CA ARG A 27 2.38 -5.19 -5.30
C ARG A 27 3.15 -6.17 -4.40
N GLN A 28 4.46 -6.01 -4.31
CA GLN A 28 5.29 -6.77 -3.39
C GLN A 28 5.25 -6.14 -2.00
N VAL A 29 5.21 -6.98 -0.96
CA VAL A 29 5.18 -6.52 0.43
C VAL A 29 6.52 -5.88 0.79
N LEU A 30 6.49 -4.59 1.09
CA LEU A 30 7.61 -3.88 1.70
C LEU A 30 7.59 -4.02 3.22
N ARG A 31 6.40 -3.84 3.82
CA ARG A 31 6.22 -3.90 5.27
C ARG A 31 4.84 -4.48 5.60
N ARG A 32 4.77 -5.27 6.67
CA ARG A 32 3.51 -5.84 7.21
C ARG A 32 2.80 -4.94 8.21
N GLN A 33 3.36 -3.74 8.43
CA GLN A 33 2.82 -2.71 9.29
C GLN A 33 3.23 -1.34 8.71
N ALA A 34 2.25 -0.47 8.50
CA ALA A 34 2.52 0.93 8.19
C ALA A 34 2.84 1.73 9.46
N SER A 35 3.72 2.72 9.34
CA SER A 35 3.88 3.71 10.39
C SER A 35 2.63 4.58 10.52
N ARG A 36 2.49 5.24 11.68
CA ARG A 36 1.40 6.21 11.90
C ARG A 36 1.46 7.38 10.91
N LEU A 37 2.67 7.81 10.52
CA LEU A 37 2.86 8.89 9.56
C LEU A 37 2.43 8.45 8.15
N LEU A 38 2.82 7.25 7.73
CA LEU A 38 2.42 6.71 6.43
C LEU A 38 0.90 6.52 6.36
N LEU A 39 0.27 6.06 7.45
CA LEU A 39 -1.19 5.94 7.54
C LEU A 39 -1.89 7.31 7.46
N ALA A 40 -1.36 8.32 8.16
CA ALA A 40 -1.88 9.68 8.09
C ALA A 40 -1.74 10.26 6.68
N PHE A 41 -0.58 10.07 6.05
CA PHE A 41 -0.32 10.47 4.67
C PHE A 41 -1.28 9.80 3.68
N ALA A 42 -1.52 8.49 3.84
CA ALA A 42 -2.46 7.75 3.00
C ALA A 42 -3.89 8.34 3.09
N ARG A 43 -4.31 8.72 4.30
CA ARG A 43 -5.63 9.35 4.52
C ARG A 43 -5.74 10.75 3.92
N THR A 44 -4.65 11.51 3.84
CA THR A 44 -4.69 12.84 3.20
C THR A 44 -4.66 12.77 1.67
N ARG A 45 -4.18 11.66 1.10
CA ARG A 45 -4.13 11.43 -0.36
C ARG A 45 -5.49 11.24 -1.01
N GLY A 46 -6.49 10.75 -0.26
CA GLY A 46 -7.85 10.61 -0.78
C GLY A 46 -8.60 9.42 -0.20
N ALA A 47 -9.57 8.94 -0.96
CA ALA A 47 -10.47 7.87 -0.54
C ALA A 47 -9.82 6.48 -0.66
N ILE A 48 -10.34 5.56 0.15
CA ILE A 48 -10.03 4.13 0.06
C ILE A 48 -10.62 3.60 -1.24
N ALA A 49 -9.80 2.96 -2.06
CA ALA A 49 -10.23 2.18 -3.20
C ALA A 49 -10.54 0.74 -2.78
N HIS A 50 -11.52 0.13 -3.44
CA HIS A 50 -11.85 -1.27 -3.22
C HIS A 50 -10.73 -2.16 -3.79
N VAL A 51 -10.37 -3.22 -3.07
CA VAL A 51 -9.41 -4.22 -3.54
C VAL A 51 -10.18 -5.21 -4.43
N ASP A 52 -10.16 -5.01 -5.75
CA ASP A 52 -10.75 -5.95 -6.72
C ASP A 52 -9.78 -6.36 -7.84
N GLY A 53 -10.06 -7.50 -8.47
CA GLY A 53 -9.34 -7.96 -9.66
C GLY A 53 -8.27 -9.03 -9.42
N ILE A 54 -7.80 -9.59 -10.54
CA ILE A 54 -6.95 -10.79 -10.59
C ILE A 54 -5.66 -10.61 -9.78
N ALA A 55 -4.99 -9.47 -9.92
CA ALA A 55 -3.73 -9.24 -9.24
C ALA A 55 -3.88 -9.16 -7.71
N TRP A 56 -5.00 -8.65 -7.22
CA TRP A 56 -5.29 -8.61 -5.80
C TRP A 56 -5.68 -9.97 -5.23
N ASN A 57 -6.33 -10.82 -6.03
CA ASN A 57 -6.56 -12.21 -5.67
C ASN A 57 -5.22 -12.96 -5.53
N VAL A 58 -4.30 -12.80 -6.49
CA VAL A 58 -2.97 -13.42 -6.45
C VAL A 58 -2.19 -12.99 -5.20
N PHE A 59 -2.18 -11.70 -4.88
CA PHE A 59 -1.56 -11.19 -3.65
C PHE A 59 -2.20 -11.79 -2.39
N SER A 60 -3.54 -11.83 -2.37
CA SER A 60 -4.28 -12.34 -1.21
C SER A 60 -4.06 -13.84 -1.01
N ASP A 61 -3.94 -14.59 -2.11
CA ASP A 61 -3.57 -16.01 -2.09
C ASP A 61 -2.14 -16.21 -1.60
N SER A 62 -1.18 -15.40 -2.09
CA SER A 62 0.23 -15.53 -1.69
C SER A 62 0.47 -15.19 -0.21
N GLU A 63 -0.24 -14.20 0.32
CA GLU A 63 -0.13 -13.83 1.74
C GLU A 63 -1.06 -14.65 2.66
N GLY A 64 -1.87 -15.56 2.11
CA GLY A 64 -2.77 -16.43 2.89
C GLY A 64 -3.94 -15.68 3.54
N LEU A 65 -4.35 -14.54 2.96
CA LEU A 65 -5.49 -13.76 3.42
C LEU A 65 -6.79 -14.58 3.28
N THR A 66 -7.56 -14.65 4.37
CA THR A 66 -8.85 -15.33 4.40
C THR A 66 -9.89 -14.58 3.54
N ILE A 67 -10.98 -15.27 3.17
CA ILE A 67 -12.07 -14.67 2.39
C ILE A 67 -12.71 -13.47 3.11
N VAL A 68 -12.76 -13.50 4.44
CA VAL A 68 -13.30 -12.40 5.25
C VAL A 68 -12.38 -11.18 5.16
N GLU A 69 -11.07 -11.39 5.35
CA GLU A 69 -10.09 -10.30 5.23
C GLU A 69 -10.12 -9.68 3.83
N ARG A 70 -10.28 -10.48 2.77
CA ARG A 70 -10.40 -10.00 1.38
C ARG A 70 -11.64 -9.14 1.13
N ARG A 71 -12.76 -9.44 1.79
CA ARG A 71 -14.01 -8.68 1.62
C ARG A 71 -13.97 -7.34 2.34
N GLU A 72 -13.21 -7.25 3.42
CA GLU A 72 -13.12 -6.03 4.23
C GLU A 72 -11.84 -5.22 3.93
N THR A 73 -11.02 -5.68 2.98
CA THR A 73 -9.82 -4.97 2.53
C THR A 73 -10.14 -3.86 1.55
N GLY A 74 -9.67 -2.66 1.89
CA GLY A 74 -9.54 -1.52 0.98
C GLY A 74 -8.09 -1.07 0.92
N PHE A 75 -7.73 -0.24 -0.05
CA PHE A 75 -6.37 0.29 -0.14
C PHE A 75 -6.33 1.79 -0.44
N PHE A 76 -5.24 2.44 -0.03
CA PHE A 76 -4.88 3.79 -0.49
C PHE A 76 -3.78 3.71 -1.54
N SER A 77 -3.90 4.51 -2.60
CA SER A 77 -2.77 4.82 -3.49
C SER A 77 -1.96 5.98 -2.91
N LEU A 78 -0.69 5.74 -2.62
CA LEU A 78 0.22 6.73 -2.02
C LEU A 78 0.87 7.61 -3.10
N VAL A 79 0.94 7.08 -4.32
CA VAL A 79 1.55 7.67 -5.51
C VAL A 79 0.45 7.81 -6.57
N ALA A 80 0.42 8.95 -7.25
CA ALA A 80 -0.50 9.30 -8.34
C ALA A 80 0.23 9.47 -9.69
N GLY A 81 1.56 9.36 -9.71
CA GLY A 81 2.40 9.44 -10.91
C GLY A 81 2.93 10.84 -11.22
N ASN A 82 2.61 11.84 -10.41
CA ASN A 82 3.07 13.23 -10.55
C ASN A 82 4.01 13.70 -9.42
N GLU A 83 4.49 12.76 -8.60
CA GLU A 83 5.36 13.01 -7.47
C GLU A 83 6.77 13.40 -7.91
N THR A 84 7.34 14.38 -7.21
CA THR A 84 8.76 14.71 -7.31
C THR A 84 9.63 13.66 -6.65
N GLU A 85 10.90 13.54 -7.06
CA GLU A 85 11.89 12.64 -6.43
C GLU A 85 11.96 12.84 -4.91
N ARG A 86 11.85 14.09 -4.43
CA ARG A 86 11.82 14.40 -2.99
C ARG A 86 10.59 13.84 -2.28
N GLN A 87 9.41 13.90 -2.90
CA GLN A 87 8.18 13.34 -2.34
C GLN A 87 8.24 11.81 -2.31
N LEU A 88 8.81 11.18 -3.35
CA LEU A 88 9.06 9.74 -3.37
C LEU A 88 10.06 9.32 -2.29
N HIS A 89 11.12 10.11 -2.07
CA HIS A 89 12.08 9.84 -1.00
C HIS A 89 11.42 9.92 0.39
N LEU A 90 10.58 10.93 0.60
CA LEU A 90 9.83 11.07 1.86
C LEU A 90 9.05 9.79 2.16
N LEU A 91 8.32 9.23 1.19
CA LEU A 91 7.56 7.99 1.38
C LEU A 91 8.42 6.83 1.89
N THR A 92 9.66 6.69 1.42
CA THR A 92 10.57 5.62 1.88
C THR A 92 11.02 5.78 3.33
N THR A 93 11.03 7.03 3.82
CA THR A 93 11.44 7.39 5.19
C THR A 93 10.29 7.38 6.20
N LEU A 94 9.04 7.36 5.73
CA LEU A 94 7.86 7.29 6.59
C LEU A 94 7.69 5.90 7.22
#